data_AF-A0A3D3ZK62-F1
#
_entry.id   AF-A0A3D3ZK62-F1
#
_cell.length_a   1.000
_cell.length_b   1.000
_cell.length_c   1.000
_cell.angle_alpha   90.00
_cell.angle_beta   90.00
_cell.angle_gamma   90.00
#
_symmetry.space_group_name_H-M   'P 1'
#
loop_
_entity.id
_entity.type
_entity.pdbx_description
1 polymer ?
#
loop_
_entity_poly.entity_id
_entity_poly.type
_entity_poly.pdbx_seq_one_letter_code
_entity_poly.pdbx_strand_id
1 'polypeptide(L)'
;MTTTPENVYWSTVEFQSWKLYLAATSKGLCCLIFPNESFDTLAHWVDSHIPHARLMEDEEALDIYRKQVLEYLQGKRTAFTFALDFRGTPFQVSVWQALTRIPFGETRSYTDIAEVVQRPK
;
A
#
# COMPACT_ATOMS: atom_id res chain seq x y z
N MET A 1 -9.50 3.16 -28.85
CA MET A 1 -10.32 2.98 -27.64
C MET A 1 -9.79 3.97 -26.61
N THR A 2 -10.56 4.98 -26.23
CA THR A 2 -10.16 5.95 -25.20
C THR A 2 -10.32 5.30 -23.84
N THR A 3 -9.23 4.77 -23.27
CA THR A 3 -9.22 4.27 -21.90
C THR A 3 -9.47 5.43 -20.95
N THR A 4 -10.56 5.39 -20.19
CA THR A 4 -10.82 6.37 -19.14
C THR A 4 -9.67 6.33 -18.14
N PRO A 5 -9.04 7.46 -17.80
CA PRO A 5 -7.96 7.48 -16.83
C PRO A 5 -8.46 7.00 -15.46
N GLU A 6 -7.72 6.10 -14.83
CA GLU A 6 -8.00 5.61 -13.47
C GLU A 6 -7.75 6.74 -12.47
N ASN A 7 -8.67 6.94 -11.51
CA ASN A 7 -8.44 7.89 -10.43
C ASN A 7 -7.60 7.23 -9.34
N VAL A 8 -6.60 7.96 -8.87
CA VAL A 8 -5.76 7.60 -7.72
C VAL A 8 -5.90 8.71 -6.69
N TYR A 9 -6.45 8.38 -5.54
CA TYR A 9 -6.62 9.32 -4.46
C TYR A 9 -5.42 9.24 -3.54
N TRP A 10 -4.97 10.37 -3.02
CA TRP A 10 -3.89 10.42 -2.04
C TRP A 10 -4.21 11.32 -0.86
N SER A 11 -3.56 11.04 0.26
CA SER A 11 -3.61 11.84 1.48
C SER A 11 -2.39 11.51 2.34
N THR A 12 -2.23 12.25 3.44
CA THR A 12 -1.18 12.00 4.43
C THR A 12 -1.72 11.44 5.74
N VAL A 13 -0.85 10.75 6.48
CA VAL A 13 -1.01 10.45 7.91
C VAL A 13 0.18 11.06 8.63
N GLU A 14 -0.11 11.83 9.68
CA GLU A 14 0.90 12.39 10.57
C GLU A 14 0.90 11.64 11.90
N PHE A 15 2.07 11.24 12.36
CA PHE A 15 2.26 10.56 13.63
C PHE A 15 3.58 10.98 14.27
N GLN A 16 3.53 11.70 15.39
CA GLN A 16 4.71 12.31 16.00
C GLN A 16 5.45 13.22 15.00
N SER A 17 6.72 12.93 14.68
CA SER A 17 7.50 13.64 13.66
C SER A 17 7.41 13.01 12.27
N TRP A 18 6.62 11.95 12.12
CA TRP A 18 6.50 11.20 10.88
C TRP A 18 5.34 11.71 10.03
N LYS A 19 5.61 11.87 8.74
CA LYS A 19 4.59 12.12 7.71
C LYS A 19 4.67 10.99 6.69
N LEU A 20 3.58 10.26 6.53
CA LEU A 20 3.42 9.19 5.56
C LEU A 20 2.48 9.65 4.46
N TYR A 21 2.74 9.24 3.21
CA TYR A 21 1.82 9.44 2.10
C TYR A 21 1.15 8.12 1.75
N LEU A 22 -0.15 8.17 1.47
CA LEU A 22 -0.97 7.03 1.09
C LEU A 22 -1.55 7.32 -0.29
N ALA A 23 -1.61 6.30 -1.15
CA ALA A 23 -2.41 6.36 -2.36
C ALA A 23 -3.28 5.11 -2.51
N ALA A 24 -4.51 5.31 -2.95
CA ALA A 24 -5.50 4.26 -3.16
C ALA A 24 -6.21 4.43 -4.51
N THR A 25 -6.50 3.30 -5.14
CA THR A 25 -7.41 3.20 -6.28
C THR A 25 -8.79 2.75 -5.81
N SER A 26 -9.74 2.63 -6.75
CA SER A 26 -11.03 1.98 -6.48
C SER A 26 -10.92 0.52 -5.99
N LYS A 27 -9.76 -0.14 -6.16
CA LYS A 27 -9.54 -1.53 -5.73
C LYS A 27 -8.94 -1.65 -4.33
N GLY A 28 -8.32 -0.60 -3.80
CA GLY A 28 -7.62 -0.66 -2.53
C GLY A 28 -6.42 0.29 -2.40
N LEU A 29 -5.75 0.25 -1.26
CA LEU A 29 -4.47 0.94 -1.05
C LEU A 29 -3.42 0.34 -1.99
N CYS A 30 -2.81 1.17 -2.83
CA CYS A 30 -1.81 0.74 -3.80
C CYS A 30 -0.40 1.19 -3.44
N CYS A 31 -0.25 2.27 -2.66
CA CYS A 31 1.05 2.80 -2.26
C CYS A 31 1.02 3.37 -0.83
N LEU A 32 2.14 3.17 -0.12
CA LEU A 32 2.43 3.78 1.17
C LEU A 32 3.90 4.23 1.17
N ILE A 33 4.14 5.52 1.35
CA ILE A 33 5.47 6.12 1.37
C ILE A 33 5.86 6.45 2.82
N PHE A 34 7.08 6.05 3.19
CA PHE A 34 7.58 6.16 4.56
C PHE A 34 8.08 7.57 4.91
N PRO A 35 8.32 7.85 6.20
CA PRO A 35 8.85 9.14 6.63
C PRO A 35 10.20 9.45 5.98
N ASN A 36 10.48 10.74 5.79
CA ASN A 36 11.66 11.31 5.10
C ASN A 36 11.62 11.27 3.56
N GLU A 37 10.50 10.84 2.98
CA GLU A 37 10.26 10.94 1.54
C GLU A 37 9.23 12.05 1.24
N SER A 38 9.25 12.57 0.01
CA SER A 38 8.37 13.66 -0.43
C SER A 38 7.16 13.15 -1.20
N PHE A 39 6.17 14.03 -1.39
CA PHE A 39 5.06 13.80 -2.31
C PHE A 39 5.53 13.40 -3.72
N ASP A 40 6.66 13.92 -4.20
CA ASP A 40 7.19 13.58 -5.53
C ASP A 40 7.50 12.09 -5.67
N THR A 41 7.85 11.42 -4.58
CA THR A 41 8.11 9.97 -4.59
C THR A 41 6.82 9.19 -4.81
N LEU A 42 5.72 9.62 -4.17
CA LEU A 42 4.38 9.08 -4.42
C LEU A 42 3.97 9.33 -5.87
N ALA A 43 4.09 10.56 -6.35
CA ALA A 43 3.70 10.95 -7.70
C ALA A 43 4.46 10.16 -8.77
N HIS A 44 5.77 9.99 -8.60
CA HIS A 44 6.61 9.21 -9.50
C HIS A 44 6.25 7.71 -9.49
N TRP A 45 5.94 7.16 -8.30
CA TRP A 45 5.47 5.78 -8.20
C TRP A 45 4.15 5.59 -8.96
N VAL A 46 3.19 6.51 -8.78
CA VAL A 46 1.88 6.45 -9.46
C VAL A 46 2.04 6.53 -10.97
N ASP A 47 2.85 7.45 -11.49
CA ASP A 47 3.11 7.57 -12.92
C ASP A 47 3.73 6.29 -13.52
N SER A 48 4.65 5.67 -12.78
CA SER A 48 5.34 4.46 -13.21
C SER A 48 4.46 3.20 -13.19
N HIS A 49 3.51 3.09 -12.25
CA HIS A 49 2.73 1.86 -12.04
C HIS A 49 1.28 1.97 -12.53
N ILE A 50 0.75 3.19 -12.70
CA ILE A 50 -0.61 3.46 -13.15
C ILE A 50 -0.57 4.57 -14.22
N PRO A 51 -0.09 4.26 -15.44
CA PRO A 51 0.03 5.26 -16.50
C PRO A 51 -1.29 5.97 -16.79
N HIS A 52 -1.22 7.29 -16.98
CA HIS A 52 -2.37 8.15 -17.23
C HIS A 52 -3.36 8.28 -16.06
N ALA A 53 -2.99 7.86 -14.84
CA ALA A 53 -3.80 8.09 -13.67
C ALA A 53 -4.04 9.59 -13.40
N ARG A 54 -5.21 9.91 -12.87
CA ARG A 54 -5.47 11.21 -12.25
C ARG A 54 -5.16 11.12 -10.77
N LEU A 55 -4.06 11.74 -10.36
CA LEU A 55 -3.68 11.83 -8.95
C LEU A 55 -4.44 13.00 -8.31
N MET A 56 -5.26 12.70 -7.29
CA MET A 56 -6.16 13.66 -6.65
C MET A 56 -5.98 13.61 -5.14
N GLU A 57 -5.79 14.76 -4.50
CA GLU A 57 -5.79 14.84 -3.04
C GLU A 57 -7.24 14.72 -2.53
N ASP A 58 -7.49 13.74 -1.66
CA ASP A 58 -8.82 13.49 -1.11
C ASP A 58 -8.70 12.78 0.24
N GLU A 59 -8.90 13.53 1.33
CA GLU A 59 -8.84 12.97 2.69
C GLU A 59 -10.02 12.03 2.99
N GLU A 60 -11.20 12.31 2.45
CA GLU A 60 -12.42 11.55 2.72
C GLU A 60 -12.36 10.18 2.04
N ALA A 61 -11.92 10.14 0.78
CA ALA A 61 -11.68 8.89 0.07
C ALA A 61 -10.62 8.01 0.77
N LEU A 62 -9.69 8.63 1.51
CA LEU A 62 -8.60 7.94 2.21
C LEU A 62 -8.89 7.66 3.70
N ASP A 63 -10.02 8.10 4.24
CA ASP A 63 -10.29 8.11 5.69
C ASP A 63 -10.07 6.75 6.35
N ILE A 64 -10.60 5.67 5.76
CA ILE A 64 -10.44 4.32 6.30
C ILE A 64 -8.97 3.89 6.39
N TYR A 65 -8.17 4.22 5.38
CA TYR A 65 -6.75 3.87 5.35
C TYR A 65 -5.98 4.70 6.38
N ARG A 66 -6.24 6.02 6.41
CA ARG A 66 -5.59 6.94 7.35
C ARG A 66 -5.85 6.54 8.80
N LYS A 67 -7.12 6.28 9.12
CA LYS A 67 -7.55 5.88 10.46
C LYS A 67 -6.87 4.58 10.90
N GLN A 68 -6.91 3.55 10.07
CA GLN A 68 -6.33 2.26 10.47
C GLN A 68 -4.81 2.28 10.53
N VAL A 69 -4.13 3.01 9.64
CA VAL A 69 -2.67 3.21 9.72
C VAL A 69 -2.30 3.95 11.00
N LEU A 70 -3.04 5.02 11.35
CA LEU A 70 -2.81 5.75 12.59
C LEU A 70 -3.07 4.89 13.84
N GLU A 71 -4.17 4.11 13.86
CA GLU A 71 -4.47 3.16 14.94
C GLU A 71 -3.36 2.11 15.10
N TYR A 72 -2.80 1.61 13.99
CA TYR A 72 -1.69 0.67 14.01
C TYR A 72 -0.42 1.31 14.59
N LEU A 73 -0.05 2.51 14.14
CA LEU A 73 1.11 3.25 14.67
C LEU A 73 0.97 3.59 16.16
N GLN A 74 -0.26 3.75 16.64
CA GLN A 74 -0.59 3.95 18.06
C GLN A 74 -0.65 2.65 18.87
N GLY A 75 -0.46 1.48 18.25
CA GLY A 75 -0.58 0.17 18.91
C GLY A 75 -2.02 -0.23 19.29
N LYS A 76 -3.03 0.45 18.75
CA LYS A 76 -4.46 0.17 19.00
C LYS A 76 -5.05 -0.87 18.06
N ARG A 77 -4.33 -1.22 17.00
CA ARG A 77 -4.75 -2.16 15.96
C ARG A 77 -3.58 -3.06 15.57
N THR A 78 -3.89 -4.32 15.29
CA THR A 78 -2.93 -5.33 14.82
C THR A 78 -3.31 -5.93 13.45
N ALA A 79 -4.49 -5.61 12.92
CA ALA A 79 -4.96 -6.11 11.63
C ALA A 79 -5.71 -5.04 10.84
N PHE A 80 -5.52 -5.02 9.52
CA PHE A 80 -6.19 -4.10 8.59
C PHE A 80 -7.40 -4.76 7.93
N THR A 81 -8.44 -3.99 7.63
CA THR A 81 -9.68 -4.51 7.00
C THR A 81 -9.92 -3.98 5.59
N PHE A 82 -9.08 -3.05 5.13
CA PHE A 82 -9.18 -2.50 3.79
C PHE A 82 -8.50 -3.42 2.75
N ALA A 83 -8.90 -3.28 1.49
CA ALA A 83 -8.29 -4.00 0.38
C ALA A 83 -6.94 -3.39 -0.01
N LEU A 84 -6.04 -4.25 -0.54
CA LEU A 84 -4.77 -3.85 -1.14
C LEU A 84 -4.86 -4.04 -2.65
N ASP A 85 -4.38 -3.05 -3.40
CA ASP A 85 -4.25 -3.12 -4.85
C ASP A 85 -2.78 -3.33 -5.22
N PHE A 86 -2.37 -4.60 -5.28
CA PHE A 86 -0.99 -4.97 -5.59
C PHE A 86 -0.66 -4.70 -7.06
N ARG A 87 0.32 -3.82 -7.31
CA ARG A 87 0.82 -3.47 -8.66
C ARG A 87 2.29 -3.90 -8.78
N GLY A 88 2.53 -5.02 -9.44
CA GLY A 88 3.88 -5.57 -9.65
C GLY A 88 3.86 -6.78 -10.58
N THR A 89 5.02 -7.42 -10.76
CA THR A 89 5.10 -8.68 -11.51
C THR A 89 4.27 -9.78 -10.82
N PRO A 90 3.81 -10.81 -11.55
CA PRO A 90 3.07 -11.92 -10.95
C PRO A 90 3.80 -12.56 -9.76
N PHE A 91 5.13 -12.62 -9.82
CA PHE A 91 5.95 -13.12 -8.72
C PHE A 91 5.93 -12.19 -7.50
N GLN A 92 6.13 -10.88 -7.68
CA GLN A 92 6.05 -9.91 -6.57
C GLN A 92 4.67 -9.95 -5.90
N VAL A 93 3.60 -9.98 -6.69
CA VAL A 93 2.23 -10.08 -6.17
C VAL A 93 2.04 -11.36 -5.35
N SER A 94 2.53 -12.50 -5.82
CA SER A 94 2.44 -13.75 -5.06
C SER A 94 3.19 -13.69 -3.70
N VAL A 95 4.35 -13.02 -3.68
CA VAL A 95 5.13 -12.81 -2.45
C VAL A 95 4.38 -11.88 -1.51
N TRP A 96 3.86 -10.75 -1.99
CA TRP A 96 3.10 -9.82 -1.14
C TRP A 96 1.84 -10.46 -0.57
N GLN A 97 1.13 -11.28 -1.35
CA GLN A 97 -0.01 -12.06 -0.85
C GLN A 97 0.41 -13.06 0.23
N ALA A 98 1.58 -13.70 0.12
CA ALA A 98 2.09 -14.57 1.16
C ALA A 98 2.41 -13.78 2.44
N LEU A 99 3.01 -12.59 2.33
CA LEU A 99 3.32 -11.72 3.47
C LEU A 99 2.07 -11.29 4.23
N THR A 100 0.93 -11.06 3.57
CA THR A 100 -0.33 -10.72 4.25
C THR A 100 -0.87 -11.83 5.16
N ARG A 101 -0.34 -13.06 5.07
CA ARG A 101 -0.74 -14.19 5.91
C ARG A 101 0.08 -14.31 7.18
N ILE A 102 1.16 -13.52 7.33
CA ILE A 102 1.97 -13.50 8.55
C ILE A 102 1.17 -12.76 9.64
N PRO A 103 0.84 -13.42 10.77
CA PRO A 103 0.14 -12.75 11.86
C PRO A 103 0.99 -11.65 12.51
N PHE A 104 0.33 -10.68 13.13
CA PHE A 104 1.01 -9.62 13.87
C PHE A 104 1.92 -10.20 14.97
N GLY A 105 3.15 -9.69 15.05
CA GLY A 105 4.14 -10.15 16.04
C GLY A 105 4.83 -11.46 15.70
N GLU A 106 4.46 -12.10 14.58
CA GLU A 106 5.15 -13.29 14.08
C GLU A 106 6.14 -12.95 12.97
N THR A 107 7.12 -13.85 12.78
CA THR A 107 8.08 -13.78 11.68
C THR A 107 7.98 -15.04 10.82
N ARG A 108 8.42 -14.92 9.57
CA ARG A 108 8.64 -16.06 8.66
C ARG A 108 10.01 -15.91 8.03
N SER A 109 10.66 -17.03 7.76
CA SER A 109 11.91 -17.06 7.03
C SER A 109 11.67 -16.78 5.53
N TYR A 110 12.72 -16.37 4.82
CA TYR A 110 12.63 -16.25 3.36
C TYR A 110 12.31 -17.60 2.69
N THR A 111 12.81 -18.70 3.26
CA THR A 111 12.51 -20.06 2.79
C THR A 111 11.03 -20.38 2.96
N ASP A 112 10.42 -20.03 4.09
CA ASP A 112 8.99 -20.26 4.34
C ASP A 112 8.14 -19.56 3.26
N ILE A 113 8.51 -18.32 2.91
CA ILE A 113 7.81 -17.56 1.86
C ILE A 113 8.03 -18.21 0.49
N ALA A 114 9.26 -18.63 0.18
CA ALA A 114 9.60 -19.29 -1.08
C ALA A 114 8.81 -20.61 -1.28
N GLU A 115 8.62 -21.38 -0.21
CA GLU A 115 7.79 -22.58 -0.20
C GLU A 115 6.31 -22.25 -0.47
N VAL A 116 5.76 -21.23 0.21
CA VAL A 116 4.36 -20.80 0.02
C VAL A 116 4.09 -20.35 -1.40
N VAL A 117 5.03 -19.65 -2.05
CA VAL A 117 4.89 -19.20 -3.45
C VAL A 117 5.30 -20.25 -4.48
N GLN A 118 5.50 -21.51 -4.06
CA GLN A 118 5.86 -22.66 -4.90
C GLN A 118 7.10 -22.41 -5.76
N ARG A 119 8.06 -21.65 -5.23
CA ARG A 119 9.37 -21.44 -5.85
C ARG A 119 10.48 -21.65 -4.82
N PRO A 120 10.61 -22.86 -4.24
CA PRO A 120 11.74 -23.18 -3.38
C PRO A 120 13.03 -23.09 -4.21
N LYS A 121 14.08 -22.51 -3.61
CA LYS A 121 15.44 -22.49 -4.16
C LYS A 121 16.39 -23.07 -3.15
#